data_AF-A0A5C7SAA1-F1
#
_entry.id   AF-A0A5C7SAA1-F1
#
_cell.length_a   1.000
_cell.length_b   1.000
_cell.length_c   1.000
_cell.angle_alpha   90.00
_cell.angle_beta   90.00
_cell.angle_gamma   90.00
#
_symmetry.space_group_name_H-M   'P 1'
#
loop_
_entity.id
_entity.type
_entity.pdbx_description
1 polymer ?
#
loop_
_entity_poly.entity_id
_entity_poly.type
_entity_poly.pdbx_seq_one_letter_code
_entity_poly.pdbx_strand_id
1 'polypeptide(L)'
;AQWVGQSGVHLQPLVDALKADLLAHPVLHADETPVAMLDPGAGKTHRAYLWSYSVGAFDPIKAVVYDFADSRAGRHAQAFLGQWRGTLICDDYAGYKALIALGVTEAGCMAHARRKFFDLAAQGQSQIASEALEAIGQLYGVEREAAELDIDARQRLREAKARPILERLHAWLLARRTQVPNGSGIARAIDYSLKRWAALTYYLGDGRVPIDNNWIENQIRPIALGRKNWLFAGSLRAGQRAAAIMSLIQSARLNGHEPFAYLKDVLERLPSQPYSRIGELLPHRWQPTACA
;
A
#
# COMPACT_ATOMS: atom_id res chain seq x y z
N ALA A 1 1.51 29.80 -5.87
CA ALA A 1 2.63 28.84 -5.94
C ALA A 1 3.61 28.95 -4.75
N GLN A 2 3.97 30.16 -4.31
CA GLN A 2 4.93 30.39 -3.22
C GLN A 2 4.46 29.91 -1.84
N TRP A 3 3.17 30.10 -1.51
CA TRP A 3 2.60 29.68 -0.22
C TRP A 3 2.59 28.15 -0.03
N VAL A 4 2.14 27.38 -1.02
CA VAL A 4 2.26 25.90 -1.04
C VAL A 4 3.72 25.45 -0.96
N GLY A 5 4.64 26.24 -1.55
CA GLY A 5 6.08 26.02 -1.45
C GLY A 5 6.64 26.19 -0.04
N GLN A 6 6.26 27.26 0.66
CA GLN A 6 6.68 27.56 2.02
C GLN A 6 6.01 26.63 3.04
N SER A 7 4.68 26.45 2.99
CA SER A 7 3.95 25.53 3.85
C SER A 7 4.45 24.08 3.69
N GLY A 8 4.75 23.64 2.47
CA GLY A 8 5.30 22.29 2.24
C GLY A 8 6.68 22.07 2.88
N VAL A 9 7.54 23.09 2.92
CA VAL A 9 8.84 23.02 3.63
C VAL A 9 8.63 22.96 5.14
N HIS A 10 7.69 23.76 5.67
CA HIS A 10 7.39 23.74 7.10
C HIS A 10 6.80 22.41 7.57
N LEU A 11 6.03 21.72 6.72
CA LEU A 11 5.40 20.44 7.06
C LEU A 11 6.36 19.22 6.95
N GLN A 12 7.52 19.35 6.31
CA GLN A 12 8.44 18.22 6.12
C GLN A 12 8.87 17.55 7.43
N PRO A 13 9.27 18.29 8.50
CA PRO A 13 9.59 17.69 9.79
C PRO A 13 8.45 16.83 10.38
N LEU A 14 7.20 17.21 10.13
CA LEU A 14 6.04 16.46 10.60
C LEU A 14 5.82 15.17 9.78
N VAL A 15 6.07 15.22 8.47
CA VAL A 15 6.04 14.03 7.60
C VAL A 15 7.20 13.09 7.92
N ASP A 16 8.38 13.60 8.24
CA ASP A 16 9.52 12.79 8.67
C ASP A 16 9.23 12.08 10.00
N ALA A 17 8.58 12.77 10.95
CA ALA A 17 8.09 12.16 12.18
C ALA A 17 7.00 11.10 11.91
N LEU A 18 6.07 11.35 11.00
CA LEU A 18 5.05 10.37 10.59
C LEU A 18 5.68 9.13 9.95
N LYS A 19 6.71 9.32 9.12
CA LYS A 19 7.49 8.24 8.52
C LYS A 19 8.22 7.43 9.61
N ALA A 20 8.86 8.08 10.58
CA ALA A 20 9.54 7.40 11.67
C ALA A 20 8.57 6.53 12.48
N ASP A 21 7.39 7.06 12.82
CA ASP A 21 6.32 6.30 13.47
C ASP A 21 5.87 5.12 12.61
N LEU A 22 5.61 5.33 11.31
CA LEU A 22 5.24 4.26 10.38
C LEU A 22 6.30 3.14 10.37
N LEU A 23 7.57 3.48 10.29
CA LEU A 23 8.67 2.51 10.28
C LEU A 23 8.88 1.79 11.63
N ALA A 24 8.19 2.18 12.70
CA ALA A 24 8.18 1.42 13.95
C ALA A 24 7.23 0.21 13.90
N HIS A 25 6.34 0.13 12.90
CA HIS A 25 5.39 -0.97 12.78
C HIS A 25 6.00 -2.20 12.08
N PRO A 26 5.63 -3.42 12.51
CA PRO A 26 6.21 -4.66 11.98
C PRO A 26 5.66 -5.02 10.59
N VAL A 27 4.52 -4.47 10.19
CA VAL A 27 3.83 -4.79 8.95
C VAL A 27 3.52 -3.49 8.22
N LEU A 28 3.98 -3.40 6.97
CA LEU A 28 3.76 -2.24 6.11
C LEU A 28 3.16 -2.67 4.77
N HIS A 29 2.35 -1.81 4.20
CA HIS A 29 1.93 -1.90 2.80
C HIS A 29 2.77 -0.96 1.95
N ALA A 30 3.04 -1.36 0.71
CA ALA A 30 3.62 -0.48 -0.30
C ALA A 30 2.95 -0.67 -1.66
N ASP A 31 2.77 0.43 -2.39
CA ASP A 31 2.34 0.45 -3.78
C ASP A 31 2.76 1.79 -4.43
N GLU A 32 2.71 1.86 -5.75
CA GLU A 32 3.16 3.02 -6.50
C GLU A 32 2.26 3.32 -7.70
N THR A 33 1.91 4.60 -7.86
CA THR A 33 1.06 5.05 -8.96
C THR A 33 1.78 6.06 -9.85
N PRO A 34 1.66 5.95 -11.18
CA PRO A 34 2.27 6.92 -12.07
C PRO A 34 1.58 8.29 -11.95
N VAL A 35 2.39 9.33 -12.04
CA VAL A 35 1.98 10.74 -12.02
C VAL A 35 2.79 11.50 -13.08
N ALA A 36 2.18 12.50 -13.72
CA ALA A 36 2.87 13.33 -14.69
C ALA A 36 3.67 14.43 -13.96
N MET A 37 4.88 14.70 -14.44
CA MET A 37 5.72 15.81 -14.00
C MET A 37 6.17 16.61 -15.22
N LEU A 38 6.28 17.93 -15.15
CA LEU A 38 6.85 18.70 -16.26
C LEU A 38 8.34 18.39 -16.46
N ASP A 39 8.72 18.29 -17.74
CA ASP A 39 10.09 18.32 -18.20
C ASP A 39 10.24 19.50 -19.20
N PRO A 40 10.52 20.71 -18.69
CA PRO A 40 10.61 21.91 -19.52
C PRO A 40 11.68 21.81 -20.60
N GLY A 41 12.76 21.06 -20.35
CA GLY A 41 13.84 20.86 -21.32
C GLY A 41 13.41 20.06 -22.54
N ALA A 42 12.41 19.18 -22.39
CA ALA A 42 11.88 18.36 -23.47
C ALA A 42 10.50 18.81 -24.00
N GLY A 43 9.94 19.92 -23.48
CA GLY A 43 8.63 20.44 -23.89
C GLY A 43 7.46 19.48 -23.65
N LYS A 44 7.62 18.48 -22.78
CA LYS A 44 6.65 17.41 -22.51
C LYS A 44 6.57 17.09 -21.02
N THR A 45 5.74 16.13 -20.66
CA THR A 45 5.73 15.56 -19.31
C THR A 45 6.63 14.33 -19.22
N HIS A 46 7.29 14.21 -18.07
CA HIS A 46 8.02 13.04 -17.62
C HIS A 46 7.14 12.17 -16.72
N ARG A 47 7.29 10.85 -16.81
CA ARG A 47 6.54 9.91 -15.97
C ARG A 47 7.25 9.72 -14.62
N ALA A 48 6.76 10.46 -13.64
CA ALA A 48 7.13 10.33 -12.23
C ALA A 48 6.19 9.33 -11.52
N TYR A 49 6.48 9.05 -10.25
CA TYR A 49 5.74 8.10 -9.43
C TYR A 49 5.49 8.66 -8.03
N LEU A 50 4.31 8.38 -7.52
CA LEU A 50 4.00 8.54 -6.11
C LEU A 50 4.06 7.16 -5.46
N TRP A 51 5.12 6.92 -4.70
CA TRP A 51 5.26 5.75 -3.85
C TRP A 51 4.44 5.97 -2.58
N SER A 52 3.74 4.94 -2.13
CA SER A 52 2.80 5.06 -1.02
C SER A 52 3.07 3.95 -0.03
N TYR A 53 3.19 4.33 1.25
CA TYR A 53 3.46 3.42 2.34
C TYR A 53 2.41 3.62 3.43
N SER A 54 1.85 2.55 3.96
CA SER A 54 0.97 2.62 5.13
C SER A 54 1.28 1.52 6.12
N VAL A 55 0.90 1.76 7.38
CA VAL A 55 0.86 0.71 8.42
C VAL A 55 -0.15 -0.39 8.04
N GLY A 56 -0.04 -1.55 8.69
CA GLY A 56 -0.90 -2.70 8.45
C GLY A 56 -2.39 -2.37 8.61
N ALA A 57 -3.25 -3.02 7.82
CA ALA A 57 -4.70 -2.78 7.90
C ALA A 57 -5.27 -3.03 9.32
N PHE A 58 -4.67 -3.96 10.06
CA PHE A 58 -5.03 -4.32 11.43
C PHE A 58 -4.32 -3.48 12.51
N ASP A 59 -3.42 -2.55 12.14
CA ASP A 59 -2.80 -1.66 13.12
C ASP A 59 -3.84 -0.68 13.71
N PRO A 60 -3.74 -0.33 15.00
CA PRO A 60 -4.66 0.58 15.65
C PRO A 60 -4.48 2.03 15.16
N ILE A 61 -3.25 2.41 14.79
CA ILE A 61 -3.00 3.71 14.19
C ILE A 61 -3.30 3.67 12.69
N LYS A 62 -3.74 4.79 12.13
CA LYS A 62 -3.95 4.91 10.68
C LYS A 62 -3.06 6.00 10.12
N ALA A 63 -2.06 5.60 9.33
CA ALA A 63 -1.09 6.49 8.74
C ALA A 63 -0.73 6.05 7.32
N VAL A 64 -0.55 7.03 6.44
CA VAL A 64 -0.01 6.86 5.09
C VAL A 64 0.99 7.96 4.78
N VAL A 65 2.10 7.58 4.18
CA VAL A 65 3.13 8.50 3.69
C VAL A 65 3.29 8.28 2.20
N TYR A 66 3.21 9.38 1.46
CA TYR A 66 3.50 9.42 0.04
C TYR A 66 4.88 10.01 -0.20
N ASP A 67 5.67 9.33 -1.02
CA ASP A 67 6.99 9.75 -1.46
C ASP A 67 7.00 9.95 -2.97
N PHE A 68 7.27 11.18 -3.41
CA PHE A 68 7.26 11.53 -4.83
C PHE A 68 8.65 11.35 -5.41
N ALA A 69 8.75 10.51 -6.43
CA ALA A 69 9.98 10.15 -7.08
C ALA A 69 9.93 10.39 -8.59
N ASP A 70 11.08 10.67 -9.18
CA ASP A 70 11.24 10.87 -10.61
C ASP A 70 11.15 9.58 -11.45
N SER A 71 10.99 8.41 -10.83
CA SER A 71 10.98 7.13 -11.53
C SER A 71 10.39 6.03 -10.66
N ARG A 72 10.09 4.87 -11.29
CA ARG A 72 9.63 3.66 -10.59
C ARG A 72 10.78 2.80 -10.05
N ALA A 73 12.01 3.30 -10.05
CA ALA A 73 13.16 2.50 -9.67
C ALA A 73 13.09 2.04 -8.19
N GLY A 74 13.36 0.77 -7.93
CA GLY A 74 13.32 0.19 -6.57
C GLY A 74 14.23 0.88 -5.54
N ARG A 75 15.23 1.67 -5.99
CA ARG A 75 16.07 2.50 -5.13
C ARG A 75 15.26 3.48 -4.27
N HIS A 76 14.09 3.93 -4.74
CA HIS A 76 13.23 4.84 -4.00
C HIS A 76 12.61 4.15 -2.78
N ALA A 77 12.07 2.94 -2.96
CA ALA A 77 11.59 2.13 -1.84
C ALA A 77 12.72 1.73 -0.88
N GLN A 78 13.93 1.46 -1.38
CA GLN A 78 15.11 1.22 -0.54
C GLN A 78 15.49 2.44 0.30
N ALA A 79 15.53 3.63 -0.31
CA ALA A 79 15.82 4.86 0.40
C ALA A 79 14.73 5.21 1.42
N PHE A 80 13.47 4.92 1.10
CA PHE A 80 12.36 5.15 2.01
C PHE A 80 12.42 4.23 3.23
N LEU A 81 12.51 2.91 3.03
CA LEU A 81 12.46 1.92 4.11
C LEU A 81 13.79 1.78 4.87
N GLY A 82 14.92 2.10 4.24
CA GLY A 82 16.24 2.11 4.88
C GLY A 82 16.59 0.77 5.56
N GLN A 83 16.74 0.81 6.88
CA GLN A 83 17.10 -0.34 7.71
C GLN A 83 15.90 -1.15 8.23
N TRP A 84 14.67 -0.78 7.90
CA TRP A 84 13.49 -1.51 8.33
C TRP A 84 13.44 -2.92 7.72
N ARG A 85 13.10 -3.94 8.53
CA ARG A 85 13.11 -5.37 8.17
C ARG A 85 11.85 -6.11 8.66
N GLY A 86 10.69 -5.48 8.52
CA GLY A 86 9.42 -6.13 8.83
C GLY A 86 8.82 -6.86 7.61
N THR A 87 7.51 -7.11 7.68
CA THR A 87 6.74 -7.73 6.59
C THR A 87 6.15 -6.64 5.68
N LEU A 88 6.55 -6.64 4.41
CA LEU A 88 6.02 -5.74 3.39
C LEU A 88 4.95 -6.46 2.55
N ILE A 89 3.71 -5.98 2.63
CA ILE A 89 2.65 -6.36 1.69
C ILE A 89 2.83 -5.52 0.42
N CYS A 90 3.04 -6.20 -0.70
CA CYS A 90 3.13 -5.55 -2.00
C CYS A 90 2.62 -6.49 -3.11
N ASP A 91 2.55 -5.96 -4.33
CA ASP A 91 2.35 -6.78 -5.53
C ASP A 91 3.65 -7.54 -5.89
N ASP A 92 3.75 -8.04 -7.14
CA ASP A 92 4.97 -8.69 -7.65
C ASP A 92 5.88 -7.73 -8.42
N TYR A 93 5.86 -6.44 -8.07
CA TYR A 93 6.73 -5.50 -8.74
C TYR A 93 8.20 -5.76 -8.38
N ALA A 94 9.02 -5.93 -9.43
CA ALA A 94 10.45 -6.20 -9.31
C ALA A 94 11.22 -5.14 -8.49
N GLY A 95 10.70 -3.92 -8.38
CA GLY A 95 11.30 -2.84 -7.60
C GLY A 95 11.48 -3.19 -6.11
N TYR A 96 10.67 -4.09 -5.57
CA TYR A 96 10.76 -4.51 -4.16
C TYR A 96 11.77 -5.65 -3.92
N LYS A 97 12.24 -6.37 -4.96
CA LYS A 97 13.05 -7.59 -4.79
C LYS A 97 14.38 -7.37 -4.09
N ALA A 98 15.00 -6.20 -4.27
CA ALA A 98 16.23 -5.86 -3.58
C ALA A 98 16.02 -5.65 -2.06
N LEU A 99 14.88 -5.11 -1.63
CA LEU A 99 14.53 -5.02 -0.20
C LEU A 99 14.39 -6.42 0.41
N ILE A 100 13.75 -7.32 -0.32
CA ILE A 100 13.53 -8.70 0.11
C ILE A 100 14.85 -9.45 0.25
N ALA A 101 15.76 -9.28 -0.71
CA ALA A 101 17.12 -9.81 -0.63
C ALA A 101 17.93 -9.25 0.56
N LEU A 102 17.59 -8.05 1.05
CA LEU A 102 18.22 -7.41 2.20
C LEU A 102 17.56 -7.77 3.55
N GLY A 103 16.54 -8.64 3.54
CA GLY A 103 15.91 -9.16 4.76
C GLY A 103 14.51 -8.62 5.08
N VAL A 104 13.88 -7.86 4.18
CA VAL A 104 12.44 -7.56 4.30
C VAL A 104 11.64 -8.81 3.95
N THR A 105 10.66 -9.16 4.79
CA THR A 105 9.79 -10.31 4.50
C THR A 105 8.70 -9.91 3.50
N GLU A 106 8.52 -10.69 2.44
CA GLU A 106 7.50 -10.44 1.41
C GLU A 106 6.16 -11.11 1.78
N ALA A 107 5.10 -10.32 1.83
CA ALA A 107 3.72 -10.82 1.84
C ALA A 107 3.04 -10.44 0.52
N GLY A 108 2.49 -11.44 -0.17
CA GLY A 108 1.92 -11.28 -1.51
C GLY A 108 0.46 -10.83 -1.49
N CYS A 109 0.09 -10.00 -2.44
CA CYS A 109 -1.29 -9.55 -2.61
C CYS A 109 -2.20 -10.59 -3.30
N MET A 110 -3.10 -11.24 -2.56
CA MET A 110 -4.08 -12.19 -3.13
C MET A 110 -5.04 -11.53 -4.13
N ALA A 111 -5.37 -10.25 -3.95
CA ALA A 111 -6.22 -9.52 -4.89
C ALA A 111 -5.60 -9.43 -6.30
N HIS A 112 -4.27 -9.31 -6.40
CA HIS A 112 -3.56 -9.32 -7.68
C HIS A 112 -3.53 -10.71 -8.33
N ALA A 113 -3.40 -11.79 -7.55
CA ALA A 113 -3.55 -13.15 -8.06
C ALA A 113 -4.97 -13.39 -8.57
N ARG A 114 -5.98 -13.02 -7.77
CA ARG A 114 -7.40 -13.12 -8.10
C ARG A 114 -7.75 -12.39 -9.40
N ARG A 115 -7.24 -11.16 -9.59
CA ARG A 115 -7.54 -10.33 -10.78
C ARG A 115 -7.19 -11.06 -12.08
N LYS A 116 -6.08 -11.80 -12.12
CA LYS A 116 -5.66 -12.56 -13.31
C LYS A 116 -6.65 -13.65 -13.72
N PHE A 117 -7.29 -14.31 -12.76
CA PHE A 117 -8.36 -15.27 -13.05
C PHE A 117 -9.67 -14.55 -13.39
N PHE A 118 -9.99 -13.48 -12.67
CA PHE A 118 -11.19 -12.69 -12.90
C PHE A 118 -11.27 -12.16 -14.34
N ASP A 119 -10.18 -11.58 -14.85
CA ASP A 119 -10.15 -11.01 -16.19
C ASP A 119 -10.44 -12.07 -17.27
N LEU A 120 -9.98 -13.31 -17.07
CA LEU A 120 -10.25 -14.44 -17.97
C LEU A 120 -11.70 -14.93 -17.87
N ALA A 121 -12.22 -15.05 -16.65
CA ALA A 121 -13.60 -15.49 -16.41
C ALA A 121 -14.62 -14.47 -16.93
N ALA A 122 -14.39 -13.18 -16.70
CA ALA A 122 -15.26 -12.09 -17.16
C ALA A 122 -15.35 -12.00 -18.69
N GLN A 123 -14.31 -12.47 -19.39
CA GLN A 123 -14.28 -12.56 -20.86
C GLN A 123 -14.82 -13.89 -21.40
N GLY A 124 -15.31 -14.79 -20.53
CA GLY A 124 -15.78 -16.13 -20.91
C GLY A 124 -14.69 -17.06 -21.42
N GLN A 125 -13.42 -16.77 -21.13
CA GLN A 125 -12.27 -17.44 -21.76
C GLN A 125 -11.80 -18.70 -21.00
N SER A 126 -12.30 -18.97 -19.80
CA SER A 126 -11.86 -20.13 -19.02
C SER A 126 -12.82 -20.53 -17.90
N GLN A 127 -13.31 -21.78 -17.94
CA GLN A 127 -14.03 -22.38 -16.80
C GLN A 127 -13.10 -22.66 -15.61
N ILE A 128 -11.83 -22.98 -15.89
CA ILE A 128 -10.78 -23.17 -14.87
C ILE A 128 -10.62 -21.88 -14.04
N ALA A 129 -10.72 -20.70 -14.67
CA ALA A 129 -10.64 -19.44 -13.93
C ALA A 129 -11.77 -19.29 -12.90
N SER A 130 -12.99 -19.73 -13.21
CA SER A 130 -14.13 -19.68 -12.27
C SER A 130 -13.92 -20.58 -11.04
N GLU A 131 -13.40 -21.80 -11.22
CA GLU A 131 -13.06 -22.70 -10.11
C GLU A 131 -12.01 -22.07 -9.17
N ALA A 132 -10.97 -21.43 -9.73
CA ALA A 132 -9.97 -20.72 -8.93
C ALA A 132 -10.58 -19.54 -8.15
N LEU A 133 -11.49 -18.78 -8.77
CA LEU A 133 -12.17 -17.66 -8.14
C LEU A 133 -13.09 -18.09 -7.00
N GLU A 134 -13.72 -19.26 -7.10
CA GLU A 134 -14.53 -19.83 -6.03
C GLU A 134 -13.67 -20.12 -4.79
N ALA A 135 -12.54 -20.83 -4.96
CA ALA A 135 -11.62 -21.12 -3.87
C ALA A 135 -11.07 -19.84 -3.22
N ILE A 136 -10.66 -18.85 -4.02
CA ILE A 136 -10.22 -17.55 -3.52
C ILE A 136 -11.38 -16.83 -2.78
N GLY A 137 -12.60 -16.94 -3.28
CA GLY A 137 -13.80 -16.41 -2.63
C GLY A 137 -14.04 -16.99 -1.25
N GLN A 138 -13.78 -18.29 -1.06
CA GLN A 138 -13.83 -18.94 0.25
C GLN A 138 -12.77 -18.38 1.21
N LEU A 139 -11.54 -18.11 0.74
CA LEU A 139 -10.50 -17.47 1.56
C LEU A 139 -10.92 -16.08 2.05
N TYR A 140 -11.49 -15.25 1.15
CA TYR A 140 -12.06 -13.97 1.55
C TYR A 140 -13.27 -14.12 2.49
N GLY A 141 -13.98 -15.25 2.44
CA GLY A 141 -14.98 -15.61 3.44
C GLY A 141 -14.39 -15.75 4.84
N VAL A 142 -13.29 -16.49 4.96
CA VAL A 142 -12.55 -16.63 6.23
C VAL A 142 -12.07 -15.26 6.73
N GLU A 143 -11.51 -14.43 5.86
CA GLU A 143 -11.01 -13.10 6.26
C GLU A 143 -12.13 -12.15 6.72
N ARG A 144 -13.36 -12.28 6.19
CA ARG A 144 -14.53 -11.53 6.71
C ARG A 144 -14.89 -11.97 8.13
N GLU A 145 -14.84 -13.27 8.42
CA GLU A 145 -15.04 -13.77 9.78
C GLU A 145 -13.92 -13.33 10.73
N ALA A 146 -12.70 -13.17 10.21
CA ALA A 146 -11.51 -12.83 11.00
C ALA A 146 -11.30 -11.31 11.22
N ALA A 147 -12.17 -10.46 10.67
CA ALA A 147 -11.95 -9.02 10.59
C ALA A 147 -11.70 -8.39 11.98
N GLU A 148 -12.59 -8.67 12.92
CA GLU A 148 -12.60 -8.09 14.27
C GLU A 148 -11.86 -8.95 15.32
N LEU A 149 -11.22 -10.04 14.89
CA LEU A 149 -10.46 -10.89 15.82
C LEU A 149 -9.13 -10.23 16.21
N ASP A 150 -8.64 -10.57 17.40
CA ASP A 150 -7.25 -10.27 17.75
C ASP A 150 -6.25 -11.08 16.88
N ILE A 151 -4.97 -10.77 17.01
CA ILE A 151 -3.89 -11.34 16.19
C ILE A 151 -3.89 -12.89 16.30
N ASP A 152 -3.96 -13.42 17.51
CA ASP A 152 -3.83 -14.87 17.75
C ASP A 152 -5.09 -15.63 17.32
N ALA A 153 -6.27 -15.08 17.60
CA ALA A 153 -7.54 -15.65 17.18
C ALA A 153 -7.68 -15.64 15.65
N ARG A 154 -7.23 -14.57 14.98
CA ARG A 154 -7.17 -14.50 13.51
C ARG A 154 -6.27 -15.59 12.95
N GLN A 155 -5.08 -15.78 13.52
CA GLN A 155 -4.15 -16.83 13.09
C GLN A 155 -4.74 -18.24 13.30
N ARG A 156 -5.35 -18.51 14.46
CA ARG A 156 -6.02 -19.81 14.71
C ARG A 156 -7.17 -20.08 13.73
N LEU A 157 -7.98 -19.07 13.42
CA LEU A 157 -9.07 -19.22 12.45
C LEU A 157 -8.53 -19.52 11.05
N ARG A 158 -7.48 -18.81 10.62
CA ARG A 158 -6.80 -19.05 9.34
C ARG A 158 -6.22 -20.46 9.27
N GLU A 159 -5.59 -20.93 10.34
CA GLU A 159 -5.07 -22.29 10.44
C GLU A 159 -6.18 -23.33 10.27
N ALA A 160 -7.30 -23.16 10.97
CA ALA A 160 -8.41 -24.10 10.93
C ALA A 160 -9.19 -24.10 9.60
N LYS A 161 -9.39 -22.93 8.99
CA LYS A 161 -10.29 -22.76 7.83
C LYS A 161 -9.58 -22.43 6.53
N ALA A 162 -8.63 -21.50 6.53
CA ALA A 162 -7.98 -21.03 5.30
C ALA A 162 -6.88 -21.99 4.81
N ARG A 163 -6.09 -22.60 5.71
CA ARG A 163 -5.02 -23.53 5.33
C ARG A 163 -5.53 -24.71 4.47
N PRO A 164 -6.60 -25.44 4.86
CA PRO A 164 -7.09 -26.56 4.04
C PRO A 164 -7.59 -26.11 2.65
N ILE A 165 -8.13 -24.90 2.53
CA ILE A 165 -8.56 -24.33 1.25
C ILE A 165 -7.34 -24.04 0.37
N LEU A 166 -6.30 -23.43 0.93
CA LEU A 166 -5.07 -23.12 0.21
C LEU A 166 -4.33 -24.39 -0.23
N GLU A 167 -4.21 -25.39 0.62
CA GLU A 167 -3.58 -26.67 0.27
C GLU A 167 -4.29 -27.35 -0.91
N ARG A 168 -5.63 -27.40 -0.87
CA ARG A 168 -6.44 -27.91 -1.97
C ARG A 168 -6.26 -27.08 -3.24
N LEU A 169 -6.28 -25.75 -3.12
CA LEU A 169 -6.07 -24.83 -4.25
C LEU A 169 -4.68 -25.02 -4.87
N HIS A 170 -3.64 -25.19 -4.05
CA HIS A 170 -2.27 -25.40 -4.54
C HIS A 170 -2.15 -26.68 -5.36
N ALA A 171 -2.62 -27.80 -4.80
CA ALA A 171 -2.60 -29.09 -5.47
C ALA A 171 -3.41 -29.05 -6.77
N TRP A 172 -4.58 -28.40 -6.75
CA TRP A 172 -5.41 -28.21 -7.92
C TRP A 172 -4.71 -27.34 -9.00
N LEU A 173 -4.06 -26.23 -8.61
CA LEU A 173 -3.32 -25.38 -9.55
C LEU A 173 -2.18 -26.14 -10.23
N LEU A 174 -1.42 -26.93 -9.47
CA LEU A 174 -0.36 -27.79 -10.01
C LEU A 174 -0.92 -28.81 -11.02
N ALA A 175 -2.02 -29.48 -10.69
CA ALA A 175 -2.66 -30.44 -11.58
C ALA A 175 -3.22 -29.78 -12.85
N ARG A 176 -3.89 -28.63 -12.74
CA ARG A 176 -4.40 -27.90 -13.91
C ARG A 176 -3.27 -27.37 -14.78
N ARG A 177 -2.13 -27.01 -14.19
CA ARG A 177 -0.99 -26.48 -14.97
C ARG A 177 -0.46 -27.47 -16.01
N THR A 178 -0.54 -28.78 -15.75
CA THR A 178 -0.11 -29.81 -16.70
C THR A 178 -1.10 -30.03 -17.85
N GLN A 179 -2.35 -29.58 -17.68
CA GLN A 179 -3.45 -29.79 -18.62
C GLN A 179 -3.68 -28.59 -19.55
N VAL A 180 -3.11 -27.41 -19.23
CA VAL A 180 -3.31 -26.18 -20.02
C VAL A 180 -2.14 -25.91 -20.96
N PRO A 181 -2.39 -25.43 -22.19
CA PRO A 181 -1.33 -25.07 -23.13
C PRO A 181 -0.42 -23.97 -22.58
N ASN A 182 0.89 -24.12 -22.80
CA ASN A 182 1.89 -23.09 -22.47
C ASN A 182 1.57 -21.78 -23.20
N GLY A 183 1.83 -20.65 -22.53
CA GLY A 183 1.60 -19.31 -23.08
C GLY A 183 0.14 -18.83 -23.05
N SER A 184 -0.82 -19.72 -22.79
CA SER A 184 -2.23 -19.34 -22.64
C SER A 184 -2.45 -18.34 -21.47
N GLY A 185 -3.53 -17.57 -21.54
CA GLY A 185 -3.90 -16.64 -20.46
C GLY A 185 -4.04 -17.36 -19.11
N ILE A 186 -4.69 -18.51 -19.09
CA ILE A 186 -4.87 -19.33 -17.89
C ILE A 186 -3.55 -19.91 -17.38
N ALA A 187 -2.65 -20.38 -18.26
CA ALA A 187 -1.33 -20.85 -17.84
C ALA A 187 -0.54 -19.72 -17.14
N ARG A 188 -0.61 -18.49 -17.66
CA ARG A 188 0.03 -17.32 -17.03
C ARG A 188 -0.57 -16.96 -15.68
N ALA A 189 -1.88 -17.09 -15.50
CA ALA A 189 -2.54 -16.85 -14.21
C ALA A 189 -2.17 -17.91 -13.15
N ILE A 190 -2.11 -19.18 -13.56
CA ILE A 190 -1.66 -20.28 -12.71
C ILE A 190 -0.17 -20.12 -12.36
N ASP A 191 0.68 -19.86 -13.35
CA ASP A 191 2.13 -19.68 -13.17
C ASP A 191 2.44 -18.53 -12.22
N TYR A 192 1.69 -17.43 -12.31
CA TYR A 192 1.83 -16.31 -11.37
C TYR A 192 1.58 -16.75 -9.94
N SER A 193 0.46 -17.45 -9.71
CA SER A 193 0.05 -17.86 -8.37
C SER A 193 1.02 -18.89 -7.78
N LEU A 194 1.46 -19.87 -8.57
CA LEU A 194 2.42 -20.90 -8.15
C LEU A 194 3.80 -20.31 -7.84
N LYS A 195 4.33 -19.43 -8.70
CA LYS A 195 5.64 -18.78 -8.46
C LYS A 195 5.66 -17.92 -7.20
N ARG A 196 4.49 -17.39 -6.82
CA ARG A 196 4.29 -16.48 -5.69
C ARG A 196 3.72 -17.18 -4.46
N TRP A 197 3.58 -18.51 -4.48
CA TRP A 197 2.78 -19.23 -3.49
C TRP A 197 3.21 -18.97 -2.05
N ALA A 198 4.51 -18.97 -1.78
CA ALA A 198 5.05 -18.67 -0.44
C ALA A 198 4.65 -17.27 0.04
N ALA A 199 4.80 -16.24 -0.80
CA ALA A 199 4.38 -14.88 -0.47
C ALA A 199 2.86 -14.77 -0.31
N LEU A 200 2.08 -15.38 -1.19
CA LEU A 200 0.60 -15.35 -1.18
C LEU A 200 -0.02 -16.07 0.03
N THR A 201 0.73 -16.97 0.67
CA THR A 201 0.27 -17.75 1.83
C THR A 201 0.93 -17.34 3.14
N TYR A 202 1.90 -16.42 3.11
CA TYR A 202 2.59 -15.92 4.31
C TYR A 202 1.63 -15.42 5.39
N TYR A 203 0.53 -14.76 4.97
CA TYR A 203 -0.47 -14.19 5.88
C TYR A 203 -1.14 -15.25 6.80
N LEU A 204 -1.11 -16.53 6.46
CA LEU A 204 -1.60 -17.59 7.35
C LEU A 204 -0.82 -17.67 8.67
N GLY A 205 0.49 -17.41 8.61
CA GLY A 205 1.41 -17.58 9.73
C GLY A 205 1.52 -16.36 10.65
N ASP A 206 0.97 -15.21 10.26
CA ASP A 206 1.02 -13.98 11.05
C ASP A 206 -0.33 -13.27 10.99
N GLY A 207 -1.04 -13.26 12.13
CA GLY A 207 -2.32 -12.57 12.29
C GLY A 207 -2.26 -11.06 12.06
N ARG A 208 -1.07 -10.44 12.02
CA ARG A 208 -0.90 -9.01 11.71
C ARG A 208 -0.97 -8.71 10.21
N VAL A 209 -0.76 -9.72 9.37
CA VAL A 209 -0.62 -9.57 7.92
C VAL A 209 -1.99 -9.75 7.25
N PRO A 210 -2.48 -8.76 6.50
CA PRO A 210 -3.70 -8.90 5.69
C PRO A 210 -3.47 -9.83 4.48
N ILE A 211 -4.55 -10.42 3.97
CA ILE A 211 -4.52 -11.29 2.77
C ILE A 211 -4.10 -10.56 1.49
N ASP A 212 -4.26 -9.22 1.45
CA ASP A 212 -3.99 -8.42 0.26
C ASP A 212 -3.55 -6.99 0.56
N ASN A 213 -3.21 -6.28 -0.51
CA ASN A 213 -2.71 -4.91 -0.49
C ASN A 213 -3.81 -3.85 -0.70
N ASN A 214 -5.09 -4.22 -0.65
CA ASN A 214 -6.18 -3.28 -0.96
C ASN A 214 -6.22 -2.09 0.00
N TRP A 215 -5.68 -2.25 1.21
CA TRP A 215 -5.55 -1.18 2.19
C TRP A 215 -4.81 0.05 1.63
N ILE A 216 -3.63 -0.12 1.04
CA ILE A 216 -2.87 0.98 0.44
C ILE A 216 -3.44 1.41 -0.91
N GLU A 217 -3.95 0.47 -1.73
CA GLU A 217 -4.60 0.79 -3.01
C GLU A 217 -5.78 1.75 -2.81
N ASN A 218 -6.55 1.57 -1.73
CA ASN A 218 -7.64 2.47 -1.37
C ASN A 218 -7.16 3.88 -0.98
N GLN A 219 -5.95 4.03 -0.42
CA GLN A 219 -5.38 5.34 -0.10
C GLN A 219 -4.84 6.05 -1.34
N ILE A 220 -4.39 5.29 -2.33
CA ILE A 220 -3.96 5.81 -3.64
C ILE A 220 -5.15 6.24 -4.50
N ARG A 221 -6.31 5.59 -4.35
CA ARG A 221 -7.48 5.81 -5.21
C ARG A 221 -7.91 7.28 -5.35
N PRO A 222 -7.97 8.11 -4.28
CA PRO A 222 -8.24 9.55 -4.40
C PRO A 222 -7.25 10.29 -5.32
N ILE A 223 -5.96 9.94 -5.28
CA ILE A 223 -4.93 10.52 -6.14
C ILE A 223 -5.17 10.10 -7.59
N ALA A 224 -5.46 8.81 -7.80
CA ALA A 224 -5.74 8.28 -9.13
C ALA A 224 -6.97 8.93 -9.79
N LEU A 225 -8.02 9.19 -9.02
CA LEU A 225 -9.21 9.93 -9.45
C LEU A 225 -8.89 11.42 -9.69
N GLY A 226 -8.08 11.99 -8.81
CA GLY A 226 -7.65 13.39 -8.87
C GLY A 226 -6.85 13.76 -10.11
N ARG A 227 -6.23 12.79 -10.81
CA ARG A 227 -5.53 13.04 -12.10
C ARG A 227 -6.43 13.61 -13.20
N LYS A 228 -7.75 13.58 -13.04
CA LYS A 228 -8.69 14.30 -13.93
C LYS A 228 -8.78 15.80 -13.59
N ASN A 229 -8.39 16.19 -12.38
CA ASN A 229 -8.52 17.54 -11.81
C ASN A 229 -7.18 18.30 -11.74
N TRP A 230 -6.04 17.60 -11.85
CA TRP A 230 -4.72 18.22 -11.96
C TRP A 230 -3.86 17.49 -12.99
N LEU A 231 -3.14 18.26 -13.82
CA LEU A 231 -2.49 17.75 -15.03
C LEU A 231 -1.10 17.17 -14.78
N PHE A 232 -0.29 17.82 -13.91
CA PHE A 232 1.09 17.44 -13.65
C PHE A 232 1.66 18.12 -12.39
N ALA A 233 2.74 17.57 -11.85
CA ALA A 233 3.64 18.26 -10.93
C ALA A 233 4.60 19.19 -11.71
N GLY A 234 4.80 20.43 -11.26
CA GLY A 234 5.62 21.39 -11.99
C GLY A 234 7.14 21.12 -11.96
N SER A 235 7.62 20.33 -11.00
CA SER A 235 9.02 19.90 -10.85
C SER A 235 9.09 18.80 -9.80
N LEU A 236 10.25 18.13 -9.67
CA LEU A 236 10.49 17.13 -8.63
C LEU A 236 10.22 17.68 -7.23
N ARG A 237 10.79 18.86 -6.92
CA ARG A 237 10.59 19.54 -5.63
C ARG A 237 9.12 19.91 -5.38
N ALA A 238 8.38 20.29 -6.42
CA ALA A 238 6.96 20.59 -6.28
C ALA A 238 6.15 19.31 -6.00
N GLY A 239 6.47 18.20 -6.67
CA GLY A 239 5.87 16.90 -6.42
C GLY A 239 6.12 16.40 -4.99
N GLN A 240 7.35 16.53 -4.49
CA GLN A 240 7.71 16.17 -3.11
C GLN A 240 6.92 16.96 -2.06
N ARG A 241 6.81 18.29 -2.22
CA ARG A 241 5.98 19.11 -1.33
C ARG A 241 4.50 18.75 -1.40
N ALA A 242 3.98 18.46 -2.58
CA ALA A 242 2.60 18.01 -2.73
C ALA A 242 2.39 16.66 -2.02
N ALA A 243 3.34 15.72 -2.13
CA ALA A 243 3.28 14.43 -1.45
C ALA A 243 3.31 14.56 0.08
N ALA A 244 4.12 15.47 0.62
CA ALA A 244 4.12 15.79 2.05
C ALA A 244 2.73 16.24 2.53
N ILE A 245 2.10 17.19 1.82
CA ILE A 245 0.75 17.67 2.15
C ILE A 245 -0.29 16.55 2.00
N MET A 246 -0.24 15.76 0.92
CA MET A 246 -1.16 14.64 0.69
C MET A 246 -1.06 13.58 1.80
N SER A 247 0.14 13.33 2.32
CA SER A 247 0.37 12.36 3.40
C SER A 247 -0.38 12.76 4.66
N LEU A 248 -0.26 14.04 5.03
CA LEU A 248 -0.92 14.61 6.19
C LEU A 248 -2.45 14.67 6.03
N ILE A 249 -2.94 15.10 4.86
CA ILE A 249 -4.39 15.14 4.56
C ILE A 249 -4.99 13.74 4.63
N GLN A 250 -4.37 12.75 3.95
CA GLN A 250 -4.95 11.41 3.90
C GLN A 250 -4.87 10.73 5.27
N SER A 251 -3.78 10.90 5.99
CA SER A 251 -3.67 10.40 7.36
C SER A 251 -4.68 11.06 8.30
N ALA A 252 -4.94 12.36 8.18
CA ALA A 252 -5.98 13.04 8.97
C ALA A 252 -7.38 12.46 8.69
N ARG A 253 -7.72 12.26 7.41
CA ARG A 253 -8.99 11.62 7.01
C ARG A 253 -9.13 10.22 7.59
N LEU A 254 -8.06 9.43 7.56
CA LEU A 254 -8.06 8.07 8.08
C LEU A 254 -8.31 8.00 9.60
N ASN A 255 -7.98 9.07 10.33
CA ASN A 255 -8.25 9.20 11.76
C ASN A 255 -9.56 9.98 12.04
N GLY A 256 -10.40 10.20 11.02
CA GLY A 256 -11.71 10.84 11.18
C GLY A 256 -11.66 12.36 11.33
N HIS A 257 -10.52 13.00 11.09
CA HIS A 257 -10.38 14.44 11.19
C HIS A 257 -10.81 15.15 9.90
N GLU A 258 -11.39 16.34 10.05
CA GLU A 258 -11.61 17.26 8.94
C GLU A 258 -10.24 17.84 8.51
N PRO A 259 -9.79 17.63 7.25
CA PRO A 259 -8.43 17.97 6.85
C PRO A 259 -8.07 19.44 6.94
N PHE A 260 -9.00 20.35 6.68
CA PHE A 260 -8.73 21.79 6.75
C PHE A 260 -8.50 22.22 8.20
N ALA A 261 -9.33 21.79 9.14
CA ALA A 261 -9.18 22.05 10.57
C ALA A 261 -7.83 21.52 11.09
N TYR A 262 -7.48 20.29 10.72
CA TYR A 262 -6.19 19.70 11.07
C TYR A 262 -5.01 20.52 10.53
N LEU A 263 -5.00 20.79 9.21
CA LEU A 263 -3.89 21.52 8.60
C LEU A 263 -3.78 22.96 9.10
N LYS A 264 -4.91 23.62 9.37
CA LYS A 264 -4.93 24.98 9.94
C LYS A 264 -4.27 24.99 11.32
N ASP A 265 -4.73 24.14 12.25
CA ASP A 265 -4.17 24.05 13.61
C ASP A 265 -2.68 23.69 13.59
N VAL A 266 -2.29 22.72 12.76
CA VAL A 266 -0.89 22.35 12.60
C VAL A 266 -0.06 23.53 12.09
N LEU A 267 -0.48 24.21 11.02
CA LEU A 267 0.28 25.34 10.47
C LEU A 267 0.36 26.53 11.43
N GLU A 268 -0.66 26.75 12.28
CA GLU A 268 -0.66 27.77 13.33
C GLU A 268 0.30 27.42 14.48
N ARG A 269 0.42 26.13 14.85
CA ARG A 269 1.26 25.67 15.97
C ARG A 269 2.71 25.39 15.59
N LEU A 270 2.97 24.95 14.36
CA LEU A 270 4.29 24.48 13.93
C LEU A 270 5.43 25.49 14.14
N PRO A 271 5.25 26.81 13.94
CA PRO A 271 6.31 27.79 14.19
C PRO A 271 6.79 27.86 15.65
N SER A 272 5.93 27.51 16.61
CA SER A 272 6.24 27.55 18.06
C SER A 272 6.32 26.17 18.71
N GLN A 273 5.97 25.09 17.99
CA GLN A 273 6.05 23.71 18.48
C GLN A 273 7.53 23.29 18.64
N PRO A 274 7.98 22.88 19.83
CA PRO A 274 9.31 22.30 20.00
C PRO A 274 9.45 21.04 19.15
N TYR A 275 10.60 20.88 18.48
CA TYR A 275 10.86 19.71 17.64
C TYR A 275 10.68 18.37 18.39
N SER A 276 11.08 18.31 19.66
CA SER A 276 10.90 17.14 20.53
C SER A 276 9.43 16.76 20.77
N ARG A 277 8.50 17.69 20.55
CA ARG A 277 7.05 17.50 20.71
C ARG A 277 6.31 17.46 19.37
N ILE A 278 7.01 17.38 18.24
CA ILE A 278 6.37 17.39 16.91
C ILE A 278 5.39 16.22 16.73
N GLY A 279 5.66 15.10 17.41
CA GLY A 279 4.79 13.92 17.41
C GLY A 279 3.35 14.19 17.89
N GLU A 280 3.13 15.21 18.72
CA GLU A 280 1.79 15.60 19.18
C GLU A 280 0.91 16.19 18.07
N LEU A 281 1.53 16.65 16.99
CA LEU A 281 0.84 17.18 15.81
C LEU A 281 0.55 16.09 14.77
N LEU A 282 0.97 14.85 15.00
CA LEU A 282 0.74 13.77 14.04
C LEU A 282 -0.76 13.45 13.94
N PRO A 283 -1.26 13.11 12.73
CA PRO A 283 -2.69 12.94 12.51
C PRO A 283 -3.38 11.96 13.47
N HIS A 284 -2.70 10.89 13.90
CA HIS A 284 -3.27 9.88 14.79
C HIS A 284 -3.14 10.22 16.30
N ARG A 285 -2.45 11.32 16.64
CA ARG A 285 -2.29 11.84 18.02
C ARG A 285 -2.90 13.23 18.18
N TRP A 286 -3.36 13.82 17.07
CA TRP A 286 -3.83 15.18 17.04
C TRP A 286 -5.11 15.33 17.84
N GLN A 287 -5.13 16.35 18.70
CA GLN A 287 -6.32 16.81 19.38
C GLN A 287 -6.54 18.26 18.97
N PRO A 288 -7.76 18.65 18.56
CA PRO A 288 -8.08 20.04 18.28
C PRO A 288 -7.80 20.88 19.52
N THR A 289 -7.18 22.04 19.32
CA THR A 289 -7.13 23.05 20.38
C THR A 289 -8.57 23.42 20.72
N ALA A 290 -8.98 23.25 21.99
CA ALA A 290 -10.32 23.65 22.42
C ALA A 290 -10.51 25.13 22.06
N CYS A 291 -11.61 25.47 21.39
CA CYS A 291 -11.95 26.88 21.14
C CYS A 291 -11.99 27.60 22.49
N ALA A 292 -11.08 28.56 22.68
CA ALA A 292 -11.17 29.56 23.74
C ALA A 292 -12.28 30.55 23.43
#